data_AF-A0A1X0Q9T8-F1
#
_entry.id   AF-A0A1X0Q9T8-F1
#
_cell.length_a   1.000
_cell.length_b   1.000
_cell.length_c   1.000
_cell.angle_alpha   90.00
_cell.angle_beta   90.00
_cell.angle_gamma   90.00
#
_symmetry.space_group_name_H-M   'P 1'
#
loop_
_entity.id
_entity.type
_entity.pdbx_description
1 polymer ?
#
loop_
_entity_poly.entity_id
_entity_poly.type
_entity_poly.pdbx_seq_one_letter_code
_entity_poly.pdbx_strand_id
1 'polypeptide(L)'
;MNELAYKFFNNSDDCYLIGDYLPLFMNFYNDQINLNQINQNYLLPSYRNNYNEEFIYPGDEFVYNLDKGFVFKKIYFKENYKDVQNHFEKDYLLFLGTGGSLPTKNKTVSSILMKKDEDCMLFDVGEDTINQILRLYGNLDILDNLKFVFLSHSHADHMLGLCSILRHVSHRNQSITIFGSEKIRQYCDLFSRNYKFIYANPSTSKTFENYTLEFSKCQHYDDSVYLKLAYNGKIITYSGDTRPSFEFVNLSHNANYMIHECTYLYDENEEAFNYNHSTILEAIDDFKQSKAKILFLTHFSQRYKIDDYLKLIDEKNENISIASDMFIYFLTK
;
A
#
# COMPACT_ATOMS: atom_id res chain seq x y z
N MET A 1 -22.38 26.59 -15.72
CA MET A 1 -21.17 26.26 -14.93
C MET A 1 -21.54 26.32 -13.46
N ASN A 2 -21.56 25.19 -12.77
CA ASN A 2 -21.66 25.21 -11.30
C ASN A 2 -20.30 25.66 -10.75
N GLU A 3 -20.30 26.67 -9.88
CA GLU A 3 -19.11 27.26 -9.25
C GLU A 3 -18.14 26.23 -8.64
N LEU A 4 -18.65 25.06 -8.25
CA LEU A 4 -17.86 23.93 -7.74
C LEU A 4 -16.88 23.33 -8.76
N ALA A 5 -17.30 23.17 -10.01
CA ALA A 5 -16.42 22.61 -11.05
C ALA A 5 -15.34 23.61 -11.48
N TYR A 6 -15.64 24.91 -11.45
CA TYR A 6 -14.69 25.97 -11.79
C TYR A 6 -13.62 26.17 -10.70
N LYS A 7 -13.98 25.98 -9.41
CA LYS A 7 -13.03 26.03 -8.30
C LYS A 7 -12.06 24.83 -8.27
N PHE A 8 -12.48 23.66 -8.74
CA PHE A 8 -11.65 22.45 -8.74
C PHE A 8 -10.42 22.56 -9.66
N PHE A 9 -10.60 23.08 -10.88
CA PHE A 9 -9.52 23.12 -11.87
C PHE A 9 -8.54 24.30 -11.72
N ASN A 10 -8.90 25.35 -10.97
CA ASN A 10 -8.09 26.57 -10.86
C ASN A 10 -7.36 26.76 -9.53
N ASN A 11 -7.63 25.93 -8.51
CA ASN A 11 -7.06 26.10 -7.15
C ASN A 11 -6.30 24.88 -6.60
N SER A 12 -6.09 23.81 -7.36
CA SER A 12 -5.21 22.73 -6.91
C SER A 12 -3.78 23.04 -7.34
N ASP A 13 -2.95 23.55 -6.43
CA ASP A 13 -1.50 23.71 -6.60
C ASP A 13 -0.76 22.36 -6.75
N ASP A 14 -1.49 21.23 -6.74
CA ASP A 14 -0.99 19.85 -6.88
C ASP A 14 -1.02 19.31 -8.33
N CYS A 15 -1.34 20.15 -9.31
CA CYS A 15 -1.36 19.79 -10.73
C CYS A 15 -0.34 20.60 -11.52
N TYR A 16 0.79 19.99 -11.89
CA TYR A 16 1.74 20.62 -12.83
C TYR A 16 1.64 19.98 -14.22
N LEU A 17 1.48 20.81 -15.24
CA LEU A 17 1.49 20.43 -16.66
C LEU A 17 2.91 19.99 -17.10
N ILE A 18 3.02 18.82 -17.75
CA ILE A 18 4.19 18.46 -18.56
C ILE A 18 3.72 18.27 -20.00
N GLY A 19 3.76 19.36 -20.79
CA GLY A 19 3.25 19.37 -22.16
C GLY A 19 1.72 19.39 -22.23
N ASP A 20 1.14 18.69 -23.21
CA ASP A 20 -0.32 18.64 -23.46
C ASP A 20 -1.05 17.50 -22.68
N TYR A 21 -0.38 16.86 -21.71
CA TYR A 21 -0.94 15.74 -20.94
C TYR A 21 -0.82 15.99 -19.43
N LEU A 22 -1.86 15.58 -18.67
CA LEU A 22 -1.87 15.62 -17.21
C LEU A 22 -1.00 14.50 -16.62
N PRO A 23 0.01 14.79 -15.78
CA PRO A 23 0.61 13.80 -14.92
C PRO A 23 -0.27 13.61 -13.68
N LEU A 24 -0.70 12.38 -13.46
CA LEU A 24 -1.54 11.99 -12.34
C LEU A 24 -0.65 11.63 -11.14
N PHE A 25 -0.41 12.59 -10.23
CA PHE A 25 -0.07 12.25 -8.84
C PHE A 25 -1.37 11.84 -8.16
N MET A 26 -1.72 10.55 -8.22
CA MET A 26 -3.05 10.12 -7.81
C MET A 26 -3.09 9.65 -6.38
N ASN A 27 -3.54 10.54 -5.52
CA ASN A 27 -4.48 10.10 -4.50
C ASN A 27 -5.78 9.65 -5.21
N PHE A 28 -5.84 8.37 -5.64
CA PHE A 28 -7.03 7.78 -6.27
C PHE A 28 -8.27 7.81 -5.37
N TYR A 29 -8.12 8.12 -4.08
CA TYR A 29 -9.19 8.13 -3.09
C TYR A 29 -10.36 9.04 -3.48
N ASN A 30 -10.07 10.28 -3.91
CA ASN A 30 -11.11 11.26 -4.25
C ASN A 30 -11.84 10.86 -5.55
N ASP A 31 -11.10 10.37 -6.54
CA ASP A 31 -11.69 9.86 -7.77
C ASP A 31 -12.51 8.59 -7.53
N GLN A 32 -12.03 7.70 -6.67
CA GLN A 32 -12.75 6.49 -6.27
C GLN A 32 -14.05 6.81 -5.53
N ILE A 33 -14.05 7.78 -4.59
CA ILE A 33 -15.28 8.26 -3.93
C ILE A 33 -16.29 8.80 -4.95
N ASN A 34 -15.84 9.59 -5.92
CA ASN A 34 -16.71 10.20 -6.91
C ASN A 34 -17.28 9.17 -7.90
N LEU A 35 -16.45 8.26 -8.41
CA LEU A 35 -16.90 7.14 -9.25
C LEU A 35 -17.93 6.26 -8.51
N ASN A 36 -17.70 6.03 -7.22
CA ASN A 36 -18.57 5.23 -6.38
C ASN A 36 -19.98 5.81 -6.15
N GLN A 37 -20.17 7.12 -6.35
CA GLN A 37 -21.49 7.77 -6.32
C GLN A 37 -22.30 7.53 -7.60
N ILE A 38 -21.64 7.19 -8.70
CA ILE A 38 -22.26 7.02 -10.02
C ILE A 38 -22.69 5.56 -10.26
N ASN A 39 -21.91 4.57 -9.82
CA ASN A 39 -22.28 3.14 -9.86
C ASN A 39 -21.60 2.38 -8.71
N GLN A 40 -22.35 1.50 -8.06
CA GLN A 40 -21.86 0.76 -6.90
C GLN A 40 -20.78 -0.29 -7.26
N ASN A 41 -20.75 -0.76 -8.51
CA ASN A 41 -19.93 -1.89 -8.96
C ASN A 41 -18.69 -1.51 -9.79
N TYR A 42 -18.26 -0.25 -9.82
CA TYR A 42 -17.11 0.20 -10.66
C TYR A 42 -15.77 -0.48 -10.34
N LEU A 43 -15.67 -1.16 -9.20
CA LEU A 43 -14.43 -1.75 -8.70
C LEU A 43 -14.43 -3.28 -8.83
N LEU A 44 -14.81 -3.89 -9.96
CA LEU A 44 -14.56 -5.33 -10.17
C LEU A 44 -13.60 -5.53 -11.37
N PRO A 45 -12.39 -6.09 -11.18
CA PRO A 45 -11.50 -6.38 -12.30
C PRO A 45 -12.07 -7.51 -13.15
N SER A 46 -12.19 -7.31 -14.47
CA SER A 46 -12.54 -8.39 -15.41
C SER A 46 -11.27 -9.12 -15.84
N TYR A 47 -11.25 -10.46 -15.71
CA TYR A 47 -10.17 -11.28 -16.26
C TYR A 47 -10.11 -11.15 -17.78
N ARG A 48 -8.89 -10.99 -18.32
CA ARG A 48 -8.49 -10.64 -19.70
C ARG A 48 -9.07 -11.45 -20.89
N ASN A 49 -10.04 -12.35 -20.69
CA ASN A 49 -10.44 -13.28 -21.76
C ASN A 49 -11.76 -12.96 -22.45
N ASN A 50 -12.49 -11.91 -22.07
CA ASN A 50 -13.61 -11.38 -22.85
C ASN A 50 -13.74 -9.87 -22.58
N TYR A 51 -13.32 -9.04 -23.54
CA TYR A 51 -13.65 -7.61 -23.50
C TYR A 51 -15.17 -7.47 -23.56
N ASN A 52 -15.80 -7.12 -22.44
CA ASN A 52 -17.22 -6.87 -22.36
C ASN A 52 -17.44 -5.37 -22.15
N GLU A 53 -18.49 -4.81 -22.76
CA GLU A 53 -18.69 -3.37 -22.81
C GLU A 53 -18.96 -2.73 -21.44
N GLU A 54 -19.33 -3.56 -20.46
CA GLU A 54 -19.74 -3.22 -19.11
C GLU A 54 -18.59 -3.01 -18.10
N PHE A 55 -17.32 -3.24 -18.48
CA PHE A 55 -16.17 -3.10 -17.58
C PHE A 55 -15.22 -1.96 -17.97
N ILE A 56 -14.50 -1.45 -16.97
CA ILE A 56 -13.48 -0.39 -17.06
C ILE A 56 -12.09 -1.01 -16.92
N TYR A 57 -11.14 -0.57 -17.75
CA TYR A 57 -9.77 -1.04 -17.78
C TYR A 57 -8.77 0.07 -17.39
N PRO A 58 -7.57 -0.30 -16.90
CA PRO A 58 -6.52 0.68 -16.62
C PRO A 58 -6.15 1.46 -17.89
N GLY A 59 -6.26 2.80 -17.84
CA GLY A 59 -6.00 3.68 -18.99
C GLY A 59 -7.25 4.21 -19.73
N ASP A 60 -8.45 3.84 -19.30
CA ASP A 60 -9.69 4.45 -19.82
C ASP A 60 -9.86 5.91 -19.36
N GLU A 61 -10.33 6.79 -20.26
CA GLU A 61 -10.58 8.21 -19.97
C GLU A 61 -12.03 8.44 -19.52
N PHE A 62 -12.18 9.15 -18.39
CA PHE A 62 -13.48 9.66 -17.95
C PHE A 62 -13.68 11.08 -18.47
N VAL A 63 -14.66 11.26 -19.36
CA VAL A 63 -14.99 12.58 -19.90
C VAL A 63 -16.37 12.99 -19.40
N TYR A 64 -16.43 14.06 -18.60
CA TYR A 64 -17.71 14.63 -18.20
C TYR A 64 -18.29 15.49 -19.34
N ASN A 65 -19.43 15.06 -19.89
CA ASN A 65 -20.16 15.79 -20.92
C ASN A 65 -21.31 16.58 -20.28
N LEU A 66 -21.40 17.87 -20.60
CA LEU A 66 -22.38 18.78 -20.00
C LEU A 66 -23.85 18.41 -20.27
N ASP A 67 -24.13 17.75 -21.39
CA ASP A 67 -25.50 17.39 -21.79
C ASP A 67 -25.86 15.95 -21.40
N LYS A 68 -24.87 15.07 -21.24
CA LYS A 68 -25.05 13.62 -21.03
C LYS A 68 -24.54 13.09 -19.68
N GLY A 69 -23.94 13.95 -18.85
CA GLY A 69 -23.24 13.52 -17.65
C GLY A 69 -21.89 12.86 -17.96
N PHE A 70 -21.40 11.96 -17.09
CA PHE A 70 -20.18 11.21 -17.36
C PHE A 70 -20.34 10.32 -18.60
N VAL A 71 -19.52 10.57 -19.61
CA VAL A 71 -19.45 9.78 -20.84
C VAL A 71 -18.13 9.02 -20.84
N PHE A 72 -18.24 7.70 -20.96
CA PHE A 72 -17.08 6.83 -21.01
C PHE A 72 -16.42 6.92 -22.38
N LYS A 73 -15.13 7.30 -22.42
CA LYS A 73 -14.35 7.28 -23.65
C LYS A 73 -13.32 6.16 -23.54
N LYS A 74 -13.67 4.99 -24.09
CA LYS A 74 -12.72 3.88 -24.27
C LYS A 74 -11.59 4.35 -25.17
N ILE A 75 -10.39 4.50 -24.60
CA ILE A 75 -9.19 4.63 -25.42
C ILE A 75 -8.87 3.22 -25.87
N TYR A 76 -8.99 2.97 -27.18
CA TYR A 76 -8.49 1.73 -27.76
C TYR A 76 -6.98 1.66 -27.57
N PHE A 77 -6.58 0.83 -26.61
CA PHE A 77 -5.23 0.41 -26.26
C PHE A 77 -4.29 0.31 -27.47
N LYS A 78 -3.31 1.21 -27.56
CA LYS A 78 -2.00 0.88 -28.17
C LYS A 78 -0.88 1.90 -27.94
N GLU A 79 -1.18 3.18 -27.78
CA GLU A 79 -0.11 4.21 -27.88
C GLU A 79 0.35 4.79 -26.53
N ASN A 80 -0.50 4.87 -25.50
CA ASN A 80 -0.15 5.48 -24.20
C ASN A 80 0.50 4.53 -23.17
N TYR A 81 0.75 3.27 -23.51
CA TYR A 81 1.35 2.31 -22.56
C TYR A 81 2.84 2.58 -22.31
N LYS A 82 3.53 3.30 -23.21
CA LYS A 82 4.96 3.58 -23.07
C LYS A 82 5.27 4.51 -21.90
N ASP A 83 4.46 5.54 -21.65
CA ASP A 83 4.74 6.50 -20.59
C ASP A 83 4.43 5.93 -19.19
N VAL A 84 3.41 5.09 -19.07
CA VAL A 84 3.15 4.33 -17.84
C VAL A 84 4.24 3.28 -17.60
N GLN A 85 4.73 2.59 -18.64
CA GLN A 85 5.88 1.68 -18.53
C GLN A 85 7.16 2.41 -18.07
N ASN A 86 7.43 3.61 -18.59
CA ASN A 86 8.59 4.42 -18.17
C ASN A 86 8.55 4.79 -16.67
N HIS A 87 7.36 4.88 -16.05
CA HIS A 87 7.22 5.10 -14.61
C HIS A 87 7.51 3.84 -13.79
N PHE A 88 7.18 2.66 -14.32
CA PHE A 88 7.47 1.36 -13.68
C PHE A 88 8.93 0.90 -13.83
N GLU A 89 9.76 1.66 -14.57
CA GLU A 89 11.23 1.50 -14.56
C GLU A 89 11.88 2.07 -13.28
N LYS A 90 11.14 2.87 -12.49
CA LYS A 90 11.64 3.43 -11.23
C LYS A 90 11.40 2.47 -10.06
N ASP A 91 12.20 2.63 -9.01
CA ASP A 91 11.95 2.02 -7.72
C ASP A 91 10.77 2.74 -7.03
N TYR A 92 9.85 2.02 -6.40
CA TYR A 92 8.71 2.62 -5.69
C TYR A 92 8.14 1.76 -4.56
N LEU A 93 7.45 2.43 -3.64
CA LEU A 93 6.47 1.83 -2.75
C LEU A 93 5.08 2.05 -3.34
N LEU A 94 4.25 1.02 -3.33
CA LEU A 94 2.86 1.03 -3.75
C LEU A 94 2.01 0.49 -2.61
N PHE A 95 1.12 1.32 -2.08
CA PHE A 95 0.18 0.95 -1.04
C PHE A 95 -1.04 0.33 -1.68
N LEU A 96 -1.08 -1.01 -1.72
CA LEU A 96 -2.19 -1.77 -2.31
C LEU A 96 -3.42 -1.70 -1.43
N GLY A 97 -3.24 -1.61 -0.12
CA GLY A 97 -4.29 -1.43 0.88
C GLY A 97 -3.81 -0.72 2.13
N THR A 98 -4.65 0.16 2.65
CA THR A 98 -4.31 1.11 3.72
C THR A 98 -5.27 1.10 4.90
N GLY A 99 -6.28 0.24 4.91
CA GLY A 99 -7.23 0.11 6.01
C GLY A 99 -6.87 -1.03 6.97
N GLY A 100 -7.39 -0.95 8.19
CA GLY A 100 -7.31 -2.02 9.18
C GLY A 100 -8.62 -2.77 9.40
N SER A 101 -8.52 -3.98 9.95
CA SER A 101 -9.57 -4.91 10.38
C SER A 101 -10.50 -5.46 9.29
N LEU A 102 -11.27 -4.61 8.62
CA LEU A 102 -12.27 -5.02 7.62
C LEU A 102 -12.10 -4.21 6.35
N PRO A 103 -12.21 -4.81 5.16
CA PRO A 103 -12.16 -4.05 3.91
C PRO A 103 -13.42 -3.19 3.75
N THR A 104 -13.26 -2.00 3.20
CA THR A 104 -14.37 -1.15 2.74
C THR A 104 -14.20 -0.80 1.28
N LYS A 105 -15.23 -0.16 0.68
CA LYS A 105 -15.21 0.28 -0.71
C LYS A 105 -14.05 1.22 -1.06
N ASN A 106 -13.53 1.94 -0.06
CA ASN A 106 -12.54 3.00 -0.25
C ASN A 106 -11.18 2.70 0.41
N LYS A 107 -11.11 1.68 1.27
CA LYS A 107 -9.87 1.24 1.94
C LYS A 107 -9.91 -0.27 2.11
N THR A 108 -9.15 -1.00 1.31
CA THR A 108 -8.92 -2.43 1.54
C THR A 108 -7.89 -2.62 2.66
N VAL A 109 -7.73 -3.86 3.11
CA VAL A 109 -6.85 -4.24 4.22
C VAL A 109 -5.37 -4.19 3.84
N SER A 110 -4.49 -4.17 4.85
CA SER A 110 -3.06 -3.89 4.72
C SER A 110 -2.35 -4.71 3.64
N SER A 111 -1.74 -4.01 2.68
CA SER A 111 -0.70 -4.59 1.83
C SER A 111 0.12 -3.51 1.14
N ILE A 112 1.43 -3.67 1.14
CA ILE A 112 2.37 -2.73 0.52
C ILE A 112 3.32 -3.51 -0.39
N LEU A 113 3.41 -3.08 -1.64
CA LEU A 113 4.35 -3.60 -2.62
C LEU A 113 5.54 -2.66 -2.73
N MET A 114 6.74 -3.21 -2.65
CA MET A 114 7.98 -2.52 -3.00
C MET A 114 8.51 -3.09 -4.31
N LYS A 115 8.70 -2.23 -5.32
CA LYS A 115 9.47 -2.55 -6.52
C LYS A 115 10.83 -1.90 -6.45
N LYS A 116 11.89 -2.71 -6.61
CA LYS A 116 13.28 -2.28 -6.64
C LYS A 116 13.99 -2.95 -7.80
N ASP A 117 14.42 -2.18 -8.79
CA ASP A 117 14.85 -2.69 -10.09
C ASP A 117 13.80 -3.67 -10.62
N GLU A 118 14.17 -4.94 -10.86
CA GLU A 118 13.21 -5.97 -11.23
C GLU A 118 12.51 -6.62 -10.04
N ASP A 119 13.09 -6.54 -8.84
CA ASP A 119 12.62 -7.23 -7.66
C ASP A 119 11.28 -6.68 -7.17
N CYS A 120 10.40 -7.60 -6.78
CA CYS A 120 9.14 -7.30 -6.10
C CYS A 120 9.20 -7.88 -4.68
N MET A 121 8.76 -7.11 -3.69
CA MET A 121 8.61 -7.53 -2.30
C MET A 121 7.25 -7.08 -1.78
N LEU A 122 6.64 -7.87 -0.91
CA LEU A 122 5.36 -7.54 -0.27
C LEU A 122 5.55 -7.44 1.25
N PHE A 123 5.01 -6.38 1.85
CA PHE A 123 4.87 -6.21 3.30
C PHE A 123 3.38 -6.28 3.63
N ASP A 124 3.02 -7.32 4.37
CA ASP A 124 1.65 -7.76 4.57
C ASP A 124 0.88 -8.05 3.26
N VAL A 125 -0.02 -9.02 3.35
CA VAL A 125 -0.83 -9.52 2.22
C VAL A 125 -2.23 -9.78 2.73
N GLY A 126 -2.93 -8.70 3.05
CA GLY A 126 -4.35 -8.74 3.37
C GLY A 126 -5.21 -9.28 2.21
N GLU A 127 -6.47 -9.58 2.50
CA GLU A 127 -7.45 -9.97 1.48
C GLU A 127 -7.48 -8.94 0.32
N ASP A 128 -7.75 -9.43 -0.89
CA ASP A 128 -7.83 -8.63 -2.13
C ASP A 128 -6.50 -8.09 -2.69
N THR A 129 -5.35 -8.32 -2.03
CA THR A 129 -4.01 -7.88 -2.52
C THR A 129 -3.77 -8.20 -4.00
N ILE A 130 -4.07 -9.45 -4.42
CA ILE A 130 -3.85 -9.88 -5.82
C ILE A 130 -4.75 -9.13 -6.82
N ASN A 131 -5.96 -8.77 -6.39
CA ASN A 131 -6.90 -8.04 -7.23
C ASN A 131 -6.50 -6.56 -7.31
N GLN A 132 -5.97 -5.97 -6.24
CA GLN A 132 -5.38 -4.64 -6.26
C GLN A 132 -4.20 -4.55 -7.24
N ILE A 133 -3.35 -5.59 -7.29
CA ILE A 133 -2.30 -5.71 -8.32
C ILE A 133 -2.92 -5.82 -9.72
N LEU A 134 -3.92 -6.68 -9.92
CA LEU A 134 -4.62 -6.80 -11.21
C LEU A 134 -5.25 -5.48 -11.66
N ARG A 135 -5.82 -4.70 -10.75
CA ARG A 135 -6.39 -3.38 -11.05
C ARG A 135 -5.34 -2.41 -11.55
N LEU A 136 -4.15 -2.40 -10.96
CA LEU A 136 -3.12 -1.44 -11.36
C LEU A 136 -2.38 -1.90 -12.64
N TYR A 137 -1.95 -3.16 -12.70
CA TYR A 137 -1.09 -3.66 -13.79
C TYR A 137 -1.87 -4.34 -14.93
N GLY A 138 -3.14 -4.70 -14.72
CA GLY A 138 -3.95 -5.47 -15.66
C GLY A 138 -3.53 -6.95 -15.80
N ASN A 139 -2.47 -7.37 -15.12
CA ASN A 139 -1.95 -8.74 -15.05
C ASN A 139 -1.24 -8.96 -13.70
N LEU A 140 -0.61 -10.12 -13.53
CA LEU A 140 0.12 -10.50 -12.33
C LEU A 140 1.62 -10.70 -12.59
N ASP A 141 2.13 -10.23 -13.73
CA ASP A 141 3.48 -10.56 -14.17
C ASP A 141 4.54 -9.92 -13.25
N ILE A 142 4.20 -8.83 -12.53
CA ILE A 142 5.05 -8.27 -11.47
C ILE A 142 5.37 -9.29 -10.36
N LEU A 143 4.46 -10.23 -10.09
CA LEU A 143 4.67 -11.28 -9.09
C LEU A 143 5.63 -12.36 -9.57
N ASP A 144 5.95 -12.44 -10.87
CA ASP A 144 6.98 -13.36 -11.36
C ASP A 144 8.38 -13.00 -10.82
N ASN A 145 8.56 -11.74 -10.42
CA ASN A 145 9.78 -11.24 -9.78
C ASN A 145 9.65 -11.11 -8.25
N LEU A 146 8.64 -11.75 -7.64
CA LEU A 146 8.43 -11.71 -6.18
C LEU A 146 9.57 -12.45 -5.45
N LYS A 147 10.41 -11.69 -4.76
CA LYS A 147 11.56 -12.21 -4.00
C LYS A 147 11.14 -12.80 -2.67
N PHE A 148 10.40 -12.00 -1.90
CA PHE A 148 9.87 -12.44 -0.63
C PHE A 148 8.59 -11.71 -0.25
N VAL A 149 7.85 -12.33 0.66
CA VAL A 149 6.75 -11.73 1.39
C VAL A 149 7.17 -11.65 2.86
N PHE A 150 7.00 -10.49 3.48
CA PHE A 150 7.13 -10.31 4.93
C PHE A 150 5.74 -10.09 5.52
N LEU A 151 5.39 -10.86 6.56
CA LEU A 151 4.16 -10.72 7.32
C LEU A 151 4.52 -10.25 8.74
N SER A 152 3.96 -9.11 9.13
CA SER A 152 4.20 -8.48 10.43
C SER A 152 3.64 -9.32 11.59
N HIS A 153 2.45 -9.93 11.42
CA HIS A 153 1.80 -10.77 12.42
C HIS A 153 0.64 -11.59 11.82
N SER A 154 -0.02 -12.42 12.62
CA SER A 154 -1.05 -13.37 12.18
C SER A 154 -2.50 -12.86 12.16
N HIS A 155 -2.74 -11.55 12.27
CA HIS A 155 -4.10 -11.04 12.10
C HIS A 155 -4.57 -11.18 10.64
N ALA A 156 -5.87 -11.40 10.49
CA ALA A 156 -6.48 -11.82 9.24
C ALA A 156 -6.31 -10.79 8.11
N ASP A 157 -6.51 -9.52 8.45
CA ASP A 157 -6.35 -8.36 7.58
C ASP A 157 -4.91 -8.14 7.09
N HIS A 158 -3.92 -8.84 7.65
CA HIS A 158 -2.52 -8.79 7.20
C HIS A 158 -2.08 -10.00 6.40
N MET A 159 -2.80 -11.14 6.43
CA MET A 159 -2.30 -12.39 5.82
C MET A 159 -3.29 -13.17 4.95
N LEU A 160 -4.60 -12.87 4.97
CA LEU A 160 -5.58 -13.71 4.26
C LEU A 160 -5.38 -13.73 2.73
N GLY A 161 -4.78 -12.70 2.14
CA GLY A 161 -4.44 -12.68 0.71
C GLY A 161 -3.31 -13.63 0.32
N LEU A 162 -2.53 -14.12 1.30
CA LEU A 162 -1.39 -15.00 1.08
C LEU A 162 -1.79 -16.32 0.40
N CYS A 163 -3.00 -16.83 0.67
CA CYS A 163 -3.53 -18.01 -0.03
C CYS A 163 -3.57 -17.82 -1.56
N SER A 164 -3.92 -16.62 -2.02
CA SER A 164 -4.01 -16.29 -3.45
C SER A 164 -2.63 -16.12 -4.08
N ILE A 165 -1.68 -15.53 -3.34
CA ILE A 165 -0.27 -15.44 -3.76
C ILE A 165 0.35 -16.82 -3.90
N LEU A 166 0.21 -17.68 -2.88
CA LEU A 166 0.72 -19.06 -2.90
C LEU A 166 0.14 -19.87 -4.06
N ARG A 167 -1.16 -19.71 -4.33
CA ARG A 167 -1.81 -20.36 -5.48
C ARG A 167 -1.25 -19.85 -6.81
N HIS A 168 -1.06 -18.54 -6.96
CA HIS A 168 -0.46 -17.94 -8.15
C HIS A 168 0.96 -18.48 -8.42
N VAL A 169 1.83 -18.40 -7.42
CA VAL A 169 3.21 -18.89 -7.47
C VAL A 169 3.26 -20.37 -7.81
N SER A 170 2.38 -21.18 -7.21
CA SER A 170 2.28 -22.61 -7.51
C SER A 170 1.87 -22.89 -8.95
N HIS A 171 0.94 -22.11 -9.53
CA HIS A 171 0.54 -22.25 -10.93
C HIS A 171 1.65 -21.88 -11.92
N ARG A 172 2.59 -21.01 -11.50
CA ARG A 172 3.77 -20.62 -12.29
C ARG A 172 4.97 -21.57 -12.08
N ASN A 173 4.82 -22.66 -11.31
CA ASN A 173 5.91 -23.56 -10.89
C ASN A 173 7.10 -22.82 -10.23
N GLN A 174 6.82 -21.71 -9.56
CA GLN A 174 7.79 -20.93 -8.81
C GLN A 174 7.73 -21.28 -7.32
N SER A 175 8.68 -20.79 -6.55
CA SER A 175 8.67 -20.85 -5.09
C SER A 175 9.06 -19.48 -4.55
N ILE A 176 8.45 -19.07 -3.44
CA ILE A 176 8.71 -17.78 -2.80
C ILE A 176 9.28 -17.96 -1.41
N THR A 177 10.01 -16.96 -0.94
CA THR A 177 10.43 -16.88 0.46
C THR A 177 9.40 -16.10 1.27
N ILE A 178 9.02 -16.62 2.43
CA ILE A 178 8.08 -15.99 3.35
C ILE A 178 8.78 -15.76 4.69
N PHE A 179 8.78 -14.52 5.15
CA PHE A 179 9.22 -14.12 6.48
C PHE A 179 8.00 -13.89 7.37
N GLY A 180 7.97 -14.50 8.55
CA GLY A 180 6.87 -14.35 9.49
C GLY A 180 6.98 -15.25 10.71
N SER A 181 5.88 -15.38 11.45
CA SER A 181 5.78 -16.21 12.66
C SER A 181 5.42 -17.66 12.35
N GLU A 182 5.53 -18.53 13.36
CA GLU A 182 5.07 -19.92 13.26
C GLU A 182 3.56 -20.04 12.96
N LYS A 183 2.74 -19.11 13.45
CA LYS A 183 1.29 -19.07 13.16
C LYS A 183 1.04 -18.83 11.66
N ILE A 184 1.81 -17.93 11.05
CA ILE A 184 1.76 -17.68 9.61
C ILE A 184 2.22 -18.91 8.81
N ARG A 185 3.27 -19.62 9.26
CA ARG A 185 3.72 -20.88 8.63
C ARG A 185 2.62 -21.93 8.63
N GLN A 186 1.93 -22.10 9.76
CA GLN A 186 0.80 -23.03 9.88
C GLN A 186 -0.34 -22.67 8.94
N TYR A 187 -0.63 -21.38 8.75
CA TYR A 187 -1.59 -20.92 7.75
C TYR A 187 -1.14 -21.28 6.32
N CYS A 188 0.14 -21.03 5.97
CA CYS A 188 0.69 -21.36 4.66
C CYS A 188 0.54 -22.85 4.32
N ASP A 189 0.84 -23.72 5.30
CA ASP A 189 0.78 -25.18 5.17
C ASP A 189 -0.62 -25.72 4.81
N LEU A 190 -1.69 -24.94 5.03
CA LEU A 190 -3.06 -25.28 4.63
C LEU A 190 -3.28 -25.17 3.12
N PHE A 191 -2.50 -24.34 2.42
CA PHE A 191 -2.73 -24.00 1.01
C PHE A 191 -1.64 -24.52 0.07
N SER A 192 -0.39 -24.52 0.52
CA SER A 192 0.75 -24.95 -0.29
C SER A 192 1.88 -25.43 0.62
N ARG A 193 2.78 -26.27 0.08
CA ARG A 193 4.08 -26.56 0.71
C ARG A 193 5.26 -26.11 -0.15
N ASN A 194 4.97 -25.49 -1.30
CA ASN A 194 5.97 -25.02 -2.24
C ASN A 194 6.35 -23.57 -1.93
N TYR A 195 6.97 -23.36 -0.78
CA TYR A 195 7.52 -22.08 -0.33
C TYR A 195 8.70 -22.33 0.62
N LYS A 196 9.58 -21.34 0.76
CA LYS A 196 10.65 -21.33 1.77
C LYS A 196 10.22 -20.44 2.92
N PHE A 197 10.13 -20.98 4.13
CA PHE A 197 9.83 -20.17 5.31
C PHE A 197 11.10 -19.75 6.05
N ILE A 198 11.16 -18.49 6.49
CA ILE A 198 12.19 -17.99 7.38
C ILE A 198 11.51 -17.28 8.55
N TYR A 199 11.77 -17.75 9.76
CA TYR A 199 11.19 -17.12 10.95
C TYR A 199 11.73 -15.70 11.15
N ALA A 200 10.82 -14.73 11.23
CA ALA A 200 11.12 -13.35 11.58
C ALA A 200 11.20 -13.21 13.10
N ASN A 201 12.21 -13.83 13.72
CA ASN A 201 12.38 -13.81 15.16
C ASN A 201 12.91 -12.44 15.62
N PRO A 202 12.32 -11.80 16.65
CA PRO A 202 12.85 -10.58 17.23
C PRO A 202 14.34 -10.68 17.60
N SER A 203 15.04 -9.55 17.47
CA SER A 203 16.49 -9.44 17.74
C SER A 203 17.36 -10.31 16.83
N THR A 204 16.86 -10.66 15.64
CA THR A 204 17.64 -11.38 14.62
C THR A 204 17.74 -10.58 13.33
N SER A 205 18.77 -10.89 12.55
CA SER A 205 18.97 -10.35 11.21
C SER A 205 19.14 -11.50 10.20
N LYS A 206 18.66 -11.27 8.97
CA LYS A 206 18.76 -12.19 7.84
C LYS A 206 19.20 -11.43 6.60
N THR A 207 20.24 -11.91 5.94
CA THR A 207 20.59 -11.44 4.59
C THR A 207 19.86 -12.29 3.56
N PHE A 208 19.18 -11.64 2.63
CA PHE A 208 18.52 -12.26 1.49
C PHE A 208 18.96 -11.51 0.23
N GLU A 209 19.81 -12.13 -0.58
CA GLU A 209 20.42 -11.50 -1.75
C GLU A 209 21.06 -10.14 -1.38
N ASN A 210 20.58 -9.03 -1.95
CA ASN A 210 21.08 -7.68 -1.71
C ASN A 210 20.37 -6.95 -0.56
N TYR A 211 19.47 -7.65 0.16
CA TYR A 211 18.66 -7.11 1.23
C TYR A 211 19.12 -7.64 2.59
N THR A 212 19.15 -6.76 3.59
CA THR A 212 19.32 -7.15 5.00
C THR A 212 18.03 -6.84 5.74
N LEU A 213 17.41 -7.88 6.31
CA LEU A 213 16.20 -7.79 7.10
C LEU A 213 16.59 -7.92 8.58
N GLU A 214 16.32 -6.89 9.37
CA GLU A 214 16.44 -6.92 10.83
C GLU A 214 15.04 -6.91 11.45
N PHE A 215 14.86 -7.73 12.48
CA PHE A 215 13.58 -7.94 13.14
C PHE A 215 13.65 -7.51 14.60
N SER A 216 12.63 -6.80 15.07
CA SER A 216 12.51 -6.41 16.48
C SER A 216 11.11 -6.72 17.01
N LYS A 217 10.99 -6.88 18.33
CA LYS A 217 9.73 -7.24 18.97
C LYS A 217 8.74 -6.09 18.82
N CYS A 218 7.53 -6.39 18.34
CA CYS A 218 6.46 -5.40 18.22
C CYS A 218 5.57 -5.34 19.47
N GLN A 219 5.05 -4.15 19.78
CA GLN A 219 4.11 -3.88 20.87
C GLN A 219 2.66 -4.01 20.38
N HIS A 220 2.25 -5.24 20.05
CA HIS A 220 0.88 -5.52 19.59
C HIS A 220 0.34 -6.89 20.07
N TYR A 221 0.72 -7.97 19.40
CA TYR A 221 0.43 -9.35 19.79
C TYR A 221 1.72 -10.19 19.90
N ASP A 222 1.60 -11.39 20.45
CA ASP A 222 2.72 -12.28 20.79
C ASP A 222 3.60 -12.66 19.58
N ASP A 223 3.01 -12.71 18.39
CA ASP A 223 3.70 -13.04 17.15
C ASP A 223 4.00 -11.84 16.25
N SER A 224 3.81 -10.62 16.77
CA SER A 224 4.06 -9.38 16.03
C SER A 224 5.54 -9.01 16.01
N VAL A 225 6.01 -8.57 14.83
CA VAL A 225 7.41 -8.23 14.60
C VAL A 225 7.57 -6.99 13.70
N TYR A 226 8.47 -6.10 14.08
CA TYR A 226 8.90 -4.97 13.24
C TYR A 226 9.90 -5.43 12.19
N LEU A 227 9.89 -4.76 11.03
CA LEU A 227 10.89 -4.95 9.98
C LEU A 227 11.74 -3.69 9.80
N LYS A 228 13.05 -3.90 9.67
CA LYS A 228 13.96 -2.98 9.01
C LYS A 228 14.59 -3.67 7.81
N LEU A 229 14.36 -3.11 6.64
CA LEU A 229 14.91 -3.55 5.36
C LEU A 229 15.98 -2.57 4.91
N ALA A 230 17.24 -3.03 4.89
CA ALA A 230 18.36 -2.27 4.37
C ALA A 230 18.80 -2.81 2.99
N TYR A 231 19.01 -1.90 2.03
CA TYR A 231 19.47 -2.19 0.67
C TYR A 231 20.19 -0.97 0.09
N ASN A 232 21.30 -1.13 -0.62
CA ASN A 232 22.04 -0.03 -1.28
C ASN A 232 22.28 1.22 -0.40
N GLY A 233 22.52 1.03 0.91
CA GLY A 233 22.70 2.13 1.86
C GLY A 233 21.41 2.91 2.22
N LYS A 234 20.24 2.46 1.75
CA LYS A 234 18.92 2.95 2.14
C LYS A 234 18.30 2.02 3.18
N ILE A 235 17.42 2.57 4.01
CA ILE A 235 16.67 1.84 5.04
C ILE A 235 15.18 2.16 4.91
N ILE A 236 14.37 1.11 4.84
CA ILE A 236 12.92 1.16 5.03
C ILE A 236 12.59 0.46 6.35
N THR A 237 11.74 1.05 7.18
CA THR A 237 11.15 0.35 8.34
C THR A 237 9.65 0.22 8.21
N TYR A 238 9.10 -0.87 8.77
CA TYR A 238 7.68 -1.16 8.74
C TYR A 238 7.21 -1.65 10.12
N SER A 239 6.20 -0.99 10.67
CA SER A 239 5.67 -1.26 12.01
C SER A 239 4.79 -2.50 12.09
N GLY A 240 4.05 -2.82 11.01
CA GLY A 240 2.80 -3.56 11.18
C GLY A 240 1.86 -2.79 12.12
N ASP A 241 1.06 -3.51 12.91
CA ASP A 241 0.21 -2.91 13.95
C ASP A 241 0.99 -2.75 15.25
N THR A 242 0.85 -1.62 15.94
CA THR A 242 1.65 -1.36 17.14
C THR A 242 1.14 -0.23 18.02
N ARG A 243 1.40 -0.34 19.33
CA ARG A 243 1.54 0.84 20.20
C ARG A 243 2.84 1.60 19.90
N PRO A 244 2.94 2.88 20.29
CA PRO A 244 4.19 3.64 20.23
C PRO A 244 5.29 2.89 20.97
N SER A 245 6.47 2.80 20.35
CA SER A 245 7.50 1.87 20.80
C SER A 245 8.89 2.46 20.65
N PHE A 246 9.61 2.48 21.78
CA PHE A 246 11.03 2.81 21.78
C PHE A 246 11.85 1.83 20.90
N GLU A 247 11.46 0.56 20.86
CA GLU A 247 12.09 -0.43 19.99
C GLU A 247 11.91 -0.09 18.51
N PHE A 248 10.71 0.35 18.08
CA PHE A 248 10.48 0.76 16.70
C PHE A 248 11.18 2.07 16.35
N VAL A 249 11.18 3.04 17.27
CA VAL A 249 11.93 4.31 17.14
C VAL A 249 13.42 4.04 16.92
N ASN A 250 14.02 3.16 17.73
CA ASN A 250 15.43 2.80 17.61
C ASN A 250 15.72 2.00 16.34
N LEU A 251 14.84 1.06 15.97
CA LEU A 251 14.96 0.31 14.73
C LEU A 251 14.89 1.24 13.50
N SER A 252 14.08 2.29 13.58
CA SER A 252 13.87 3.30 12.54
C SER A 252 14.89 4.44 12.58
N HIS A 253 15.93 4.36 13.40
CA HIS A 253 16.85 5.48 13.58
C HIS A 253 17.55 5.89 12.27
N ASN A 254 17.34 7.13 11.84
CA ASN A 254 17.78 7.67 10.54
C ASN A 254 17.32 6.88 9.31
N ALA A 255 16.21 6.14 9.39
CA ALA A 255 15.64 5.45 8.24
C ALA A 255 15.32 6.44 7.10
N ASN A 256 15.47 6.01 5.85
CA ASN A 256 15.06 6.84 4.72
C ASN A 256 13.54 6.94 4.64
N TYR A 257 12.86 5.83 4.90
CA TYR A 257 11.43 5.70 4.79
C TYR A 257 10.91 4.91 5.98
N MET A 258 10.01 5.49 6.75
CA MET A 258 9.37 4.88 7.90
C MET A 258 7.90 4.69 7.58
N ILE A 259 7.44 3.44 7.56
CA ILE A 259 6.04 3.09 7.35
C ILE A 259 5.45 2.74 8.72
N HIS A 260 4.51 3.56 9.18
CA HIS A 260 3.91 3.43 10.51
C HIS A 260 2.38 3.31 10.39
N GLU A 261 1.80 2.41 11.18
CA GLU A 261 0.35 2.35 11.35
C GLU A 261 -0.21 3.60 12.03
N CYS A 262 -1.44 3.95 11.69
CA CYS A 262 -2.11 5.15 12.16
C CYS A 262 -3.60 4.87 12.31
N THR A 263 -3.93 3.88 13.12
CA THR A 263 -5.28 3.34 13.20
C THR A 263 -6.27 4.39 13.73
N TYR A 264 -5.87 5.18 14.73
CA TYR A 264 -6.77 6.11 15.45
C TYR A 264 -6.45 7.60 15.19
N LEU A 265 -7.46 8.45 15.37
CA LEU A 265 -7.28 9.91 15.40
C LEU A 265 -6.67 10.35 16.75
N TYR A 266 -6.31 11.63 16.86
CA TYR A 266 -5.53 12.19 17.96
C TYR A 266 -6.20 12.14 19.35
N ASP A 267 -7.53 12.08 19.39
CA ASP A 267 -8.36 12.15 20.61
C ASP A 267 -8.78 10.78 21.16
N GLU A 268 -8.37 9.68 20.51
CA GLU A 268 -8.76 8.31 20.85
C GLU A 268 -7.60 7.49 21.43
N ASN A 269 -6.80 8.11 22.32
CA ASN A 269 -5.65 7.45 22.93
C ASN A 269 -6.04 6.24 23.80
N GLU A 270 -7.23 6.25 24.40
CA GLU A 270 -7.72 5.14 25.22
C GLU A 270 -8.06 3.92 24.36
N GLU A 271 -8.75 4.12 23.24
CA GLU A 271 -9.03 3.06 22.26
C GLU A 271 -7.73 2.52 21.64
N ALA A 272 -6.86 3.42 21.21
CA ALA A 272 -5.54 3.06 20.67
C ALA A 272 -4.75 2.20 21.67
N PHE A 273 -4.76 2.58 22.96
CA PHE A 273 -4.16 1.79 24.03
C PHE A 273 -4.83 0.41 24.21
N ASN A 274 -6.16 0.37 24.29
CA ASN A 274 -6.91 -0.85 24.55
C ASN A 274 -6.79 -1.91 23.44
N TYR A 275 -6.64 -1.46 22.19
CA TYR A 275 -6.51 -2.34 21.02
C TYR A 275 -5.07 -2.50 20.53
N ASN A 276 -4.09 -1.98 21.28
CA ASN A 276 -2.66 -2.03 20.95
C ASN A 276 -2.30 -1.42 19.58
N HIS A 277 -2.88 -0.26 19.25
CA HIS A 277 -2.63 0.48 18.02
C HIS A 277 -2.19 1.91 18.29
N SER A 278 -1.74 2.66 17.28
CA SER A 278 -1.28 4.04 17.44
C SER A 278 -2.30 5.08 16.99
N THR A 279 -2.28 6.25 17.63
CA THR A 279 -2.90 7.45 17.07
C THR A 279 -1.94 8.15 16.11
N ILE A 280 -2.48 9.04 15.28
CA ILE A 280 -1.67 9.89 14.39
C ILE A 280 -0.59 10.70 15.12
N LEU A 281 -0.91 11.27 16.29
CA LEU A 281 0.07 12.10 17.01
C LEU A 281 1.20 11.25 17.55
N GLU A 282 0.91 10.03 17.99
CA GLU A 282 1.93 9.12 18.50
C GLU A 282 2.83 8.59 17.39
N ALA A 283 2.27 8.20 16.24
CA ALA A 283 3.07 7.79 15.08
C ALA A 283 3.99 8.93 14.58
N ILE A 284 3.50 10.18 14.60
CA ILE A 284 4.30 11.37 14.27
C ILE A 284 5.39 11.61 15.31
N ASP A 285 5.13 11.34 16.59
CA ASP A 285 6.12 11.49 17.66
C ASP A 285 7.24 10.44 17.51
N ASP A 286 6.90 9.17 17.28
CA ASP A 286 7.87 8.11 16.99
C ASP A 286 8.73 8.44 15.76
N PHE A 287 8.13 9.02 14.72
CA PHE A 287 8.85 9.53 13.55
C PHE A 287 9.85 10.63 13.90
N LYS A 288 9.45 11.64 14.67
CA LYS A 288 10.34 12.73 15.10
C LYS A 288 11.50 12.21 15.94
N GLN A 289 11.21 11.29 16.87
CA GLN A 289 12.23 10.71 17.74
C GLN A 289 13.23 9.84 16.98
N SER A 290 12.77 9.08 15.97
CA SER A 290 13.63 8.20 15.17
C SER A 290 14.58 8.99 14.26
N LYS A 291 14.25 10.24 13.92
CA LYS A 291 14.96 11.03 12.91
C LYS A 291 14.93 10.38 11.52
N ALA A 292 13.93 9.54 11.26
CA ALA A 292 13.66 9.07 9.92
C ALA A 292 13.37 10.28 8.99
N LYS A 293 13.63 10.10 7.70
CA LYS A 293 13.56 11.21 6.73
C LYS A 293 12.13 11.44 6.23
N ILE A 294 11.40 10.36 5.97
CA ILE A 294 10.04 10.39 5.44
C ILE A 294 9.18 9.39 6.20
N LEU A 295 7.97 9.82 6.58
CA LEU A 295 6.94 9.02 7.23
C LEU A 295 5.81 8.72 6.24
N PHE A 296 5.43 7.45 6.15
CA PHE A 296 4.19 7.01 5.51
C PHE A 296 3.24 6.49 6.58
N LEU A 297 2.12 7.16 6.77
CA LEU A 297 1.05 6.70 7.65
C LEU A 297 0.10 5.80 6.85
N THR A 298 -0.27 4.66 7.41
CA THR A 298 -1.16 3.66 6.80
C THR A 298 -2.00 2.97 7.87
N HIS A 299 -2.71 1.90 7.52
CA HIS A 299 -3.51 1.08 8.45
C HIS A 299 -4.56 1.89 9.22
N PHE A 300 -5.36 2.66 8.49
CA PHE A 300 -6.37 3.56 9.06
C PHE A 300 -7.62 2.81 9.49
N SER A 301 -8.25 3.25 10.57
CA SER A 301 -9.58 2.75 10.94
C SER A 301 -10.59 3.02 9.82
N GLN A 302 -11.49 2.06 9.61
CA GLN A 302 -12.57 2.20 8.65
C GLN A 302 -13.60 3.28 9.01
N ARG A 303 -13.60 3.72 10.29
CA ARG A 303 -14.48 4.79 10.79
C ARG A 303 -14.20 6.15 10.16
N TYR A 304 -12.97 6.38 9.68
CA TYR A 304 -12.51 7.69 9.25
C TYR A 304 -12.30 7.78 7.75
N LYS A 305 -12.47 8.99 7.23
CA LYS A 305 -12.01 9.32 5.88
C LYS A 305 -10.54 9.70 5.94
N ILE A 306 -9.84 9.53 4.81
CA ILE A 306 -8.45 9.98 4.69
C ILE A 306 -8.33 11.49 4.96
N ASP A 307 -9.33 12.28 4.54
CA ASP A 307 -9.42 13.71 4.82
C ASP A 307 -9.40 14.06 6.31
N ASP A 308 -9.86 13.17 7.19
CA ASP A 308 -9.86 13.42 8.63
C ASP A 308 -8.43 13.36 9.20
N TYR A 309 -7.56 12.52 8.63
CA TYR A 309 -6.13 12.48 8.96
C TYR A 309 -5.37 13.65 8.32
N LEU A 310 -5.68 14.00 7.07
CA LEU A 310 -5.01 15.11 6.36
C LEU A 310 -5.15 16.44 7.11
N LYS A 311 -6.31 16.72 7.71
CA LYS A 311 -6.55 17.93 8.51
C LYS A 311 -5.65 18.05 9.75
N LEU A 312 -5.02 16.96 10.17
CA LEU A 312 -4.19 16.90 11.37
C LEU A 312 -2.69 17.03 11.06
N ILE A 313 -2.33 17.12 9.78
CA ILE A 313 -0.96 17.34 9.34
C ILE A 313 -0.85 18.79 8.84
N ASP A 314 0.23 19.46 9.25
CA ASP A 314 0.58 20.76 8.69
C ASP A 314 0.95 20.58 7.21
N GLU A 315 0.25 21.26 6.30
CA GLU A 315 0.50 21.24 4.85
C GLU A 315 1.96 21.55 4.50
N LYS A 316 2.69 22.22 5.39
CA LYS A 316 4.13 22.54 5.21
C LYS A 316 5.07 21.37 5.51
N ASN A 317 4.57 20.25 6.04
CA ASN A 317 5.41 19.12 6.42
C ASN A 317 5.54 18.10 5.29
N GLU A 318 6.37 18.43 4.30
CA GLU A 318 6.64 17.63 3.09
C GLU A 318 7.19 16.21 3.38
N ASN A 319 7.61 15.93 4.62
CA ASN A 319 8.19 14.65 5.03
C ASN A 319 7.16 13.66 5.59
N ILE A 320 5.89 14.03 5.70
CA ILE A 320 4.83 13.13 6.20
C ILE A 320 3.80 12.92 5.08
N SER A 321 3.56 11.67 4.73
CA SER A 321 2.58 11.26 3.72
C SER A 321 1.50 10.39 4.34
N ILE A 322 0.24 10.75 4.10
CA ILE A 322 -0.92 9.89 4.36
C ILE A 322 -1.12 8.97 3.17
N ALA A 323 -0.94 7.66 3.35
CA ALA A 323 -1.17 6.72 2.27
C ALA A 323 -2.68 6.61 1.95
N SER A 324 -2.97 6.25 0.71
CA SER A 324 -4.28 5.75 0.30
C SER A 324 -4.07 4.46 -0.48
N ASP A 325 -5.14 3.71 -0.71
CA ASP A 325 -5.09 2.62 -1.69
C ASP A 325 -4.62 3.18 -3.05
N MET A 326 -3.77 2.43 -3.74
CA MET A 326 -3.10 2.81 -4.99
C MET A 326 -2.13 4.00 -4.88
N PHE A 327 -1.78 4.46 -3.69
CA PHE A 327 -0.75 5.48 -3.50
C PHE A 327 0.62 4.93 -3.90
N ILE A 328 1.33 5.65 -4.79
CA ILE A 328 2.68 5.29 -5.26
C ILE A 328 3.66 6.37 -4.81
N TYR A 329 4.75 5.95 -4.19
CA TYR A 329 5.88 6.81 -3.86
C TYR A 329 7.16 6.31 -4.52
N PHE A 330 7.76 7.12 -5.40
CA PHE A 330 9.01 6.78 -6.07
C PHE A 330 10.21 6.93 -5.15
N LEU A 331 10.96 5.86 -4.98
CA LEU A 331 12.14 5.82 -4.13
C LEU A 331 13.29 6.59 -4.80
N THR A 332 13.96 7.43 -4.02
CA THR A 332 15.17 8.14 -4.47
C THR A 332 16.33 7.17 -4.71
N LYS A 333 17.04 7.37 -5.83
CA LYS A 333 18.26 6.61 -6.17
C LYS A 333 19.33 6.69 -5.09
#